data_AF-A0A7X6X7I3-F1
#
_entry.id   AF-A0A7X6X7I3-F1
#
_cell.length_a   1.000
_cell.length_b   1.000
_cell.length_c   1.000
_cell.angle_alpha   90.00
_cell.angle_beta   90.00
_cell.angle_gamma   90.00
#
_symmetry.space_group_name_H-M   'P 1'
#
loop_
_entity.id
_entity.type
_entity.pdbx_description
1 polymer ?
#
loop_
_entity_poly.entity_id
_entity_poly.type
_entity_poly.pdbx_seq_one_letter_code
_entity_poly.pdbx_strand_id
1 'polypeptide(L)'
;MEQIIELHSETINNNILKLIDRTIKQYDASYRIIKINFEDPEQDKVYIKLAVDAEGDKFEKIRQILTKTTGEADQQHEVTILKPSLKDATAPPDFYSTSNHPTEVFIDGEWLNVKNIRMDALLVLRDGEIYATQLRDIKKGDLIVCTSAGVRVKQRDRQEEAGEFAFMTNEVSSERHVELEVRELAKKMKDLIGRGGKVYVVAGPVVIHTGGMIHFQDIIRKGYVSGLLSGNALAVHDIEFDLLGTSLGIDLNTGNAVPGGHSHHLRAINAVNISGSIADAVADGTISGGMFLFCGRKISGG
;
A
#
# COMPACT_ATOMS: atom_id res chain seq x y z
N MET A 1 17.99 -35.81 10.28
CA MET A 1 19.44 -35.51 10.36
C MET A 1 19.69 -34.32 9.47
N GLU A 2 20.32 -33.27 10.00
CA GLU A 2 20.56 -32.06 9.21
C GLU A 2 21.70 -32.28 8.20
N GLN A 3 21.40 -32.03 6.93
CA GLN A 3 22.32 -32.21 5.81
C GLN A 3 22.40 -30.93 4.97
N ILE A 4 23.54 -30.74 4.29
CA ILE A 4 23.86 -29.48 3.62
C ILE A 4 23.58 -29.56 2.11
N ILE A 5 22.93 -28.53 1.57
CA ILE A 5 22.76 -28.31 0.13
C ILE A 5 23.38 -26.97 -0.22
N GLU A 6 24.20 -26.96 -1.27
CA GLU A 6 24.79 -25.75 -1.84
C GLU A 6 24.18 -25.52 -3.22
N LEU A 7 23.66 -24.30 -3.43
CA LEU A 7 22.95 -23.90 -4.64
C LEU A 7 23.66 -22.70 -5.24
N HIS A 8 23.94 -22.76 -6.54
CA HIS A 8 24.37 -21.63 -7.35
C HIS A 8 23.24 -21.30 -8.31
N SER A 9 22.80 -20.05 -8.33
CA SER A 9 21.80 -19.58 -9.27
C SER A 9 22.32 -18.36 -10.01
N GLU A 10 22.06 -18.33 -11.32
CA GLU A 10 22.43 -17.23 -12.20
C GLU A 10 21.51 -16.01 -12.07
N THR A 11 20.47 -16.04 -11.23
CA THR A 11 19.58 -14.89 -11.00
C THR A 11 18.87 -14.95 -9.64
N ILE A 12 18.99 -13.88 -8.85
CA ILE A 12 18.20 -13.62 -7.63
C ILE A 12 16.85 -13.03 -8.01
N ASN A 13 16.01 -13.79 -8.70
CA ASN A 13 14.60 -13.45 -8.64
C ASN A 13 14.04 -13.91 -7.29
N ASN A 14 13.07 -13.15 -6.74
CA ASN A 14 12.29 -13.49 -5.53
C ASN A 14 11.67 -14.91 -5.54
N ASN A 15 11.78 -15.62 -6.66
CA ASN A 15 11.34 -16.99 -6.86
C ASN A 15 12.28 -18.04 -6.27
N ILE A 16 13.59 -17.80 -6.13
CA ILE A 16 14.49 -18.87 -5.63
C ILE A 16 14.20 -19.23 -4.17
N LEU A 17 13.95 -18.23 -3.31
CA LEU A 17 13.57 -18.47 -1.91
C LEU A 17 12.19 -19.12 -1.80
N LYS A 18 11.22 -18.70 -2.63
CA LYS A 18 9.89 -19.33 -2.71
C LYS A 18 9.98 -20.78 -3.19
N LEU A 19 10.85 -21.07 -4.17
CA LEU A 19 11.08 -22.41 -4.69
C LEU A 19 11.67 -23.30 -3.61
N ILE A 20 12.73 -22.84 -2.92
CA ILE A 20 13.33 -23.55 -1.78
C ILE A 20 12.25 -23.87 -0.73
N ASP A 21 11.48 -22.86 -0.32
CA ASP A 21 10.43 -23.02 0.69
C ASP A 21 9.35 -24.03 0.25
N ARG A 22 8.86 -23.91 -0.99
CA ARG A 22 7.83 -24.80 -1.55
C ARG A 22 8.33 -26.24 -1.66
N THR A 23 9.52 -26.44 -2.24
CA THR A 23 10.09 -27.78 -2.44
C THR A 23 10.32 -28.46 -1.10
N ILE A 24 10.88 -27.77 -0.11
CA ILE A 24 11.18 -28.38 1.18
C ILE A 24 9.89 -28.71 1.95
N LYS A 25 8.88 -27.82 1.95
CA LYS A 25 7.57 -28.09 2.55
C LYS A 25 6.82 -29.24 1.88
N GLN A 26 6.94 -29.40 0.56
CA GLN A 26 6.29 -30.50 -0.17
C GLN A 26 6.75 -31.89 0.32
N TYR A 27 7.98 -31.99 0.81
CA TYR A 27 8.53 -33.24 1.36
C TYR A 27 8.40 -33.35 2.89
N ASP A 28 7.67 -32.43 3.53
CA ASP A 28 7.50 -32.38 4.98
C ASP A 28 8.86 -32.35 5.70
N ALA A 29 9.75 -31.48 5.19
CA ALA A 29 11.09 -31.25 5.70
C ALA A 29 11.21 -29.81 6.21
N SER A 30 12.25 -29.54 6.99
CA SER A 30 12.56 -28.20 7.49
C SER A 30 13.93 -27.74 7.00
N TYR A 31 14.16 -26.42 7.01
CA TYR A 31 15.45 -25.87 6.61
C TYR A 31 15.81 -24.60 7.35
N ARG A 32 17.10 -24.31 7.36
CA ARG A 32 17.67 -23.02 7.73
C ARG A 32 18.67 -22.57 6.68
N ILE A 33 18.68 -21.27 6.42
CA ILE A 33 19.67 -20.66 5.54
C ILE A 33 20.94 -20.41 6.36
N ILE A 34 22.05 -21.04 5.95
CA ILE A 34 23.36 -20.88 6.60
C ILE A 34 24.08 -19.66 6.08
N LYS A 35 24.06 -19.48 4.75
CA LYS A 35 24.75 -18.39 4.08
C LYS A 35 24.06 -18.05 2.78
N ILE A 36 23.96 -16.76 2.49
CA ILE A 36 23.68 -16.22 1.17
C ILE A 36 24.89 -15.36 0.79
N ASN A 37 25.45 -15.58 -0.40
CA ASN A 37 26.51 -14.76 -0.95
C ASN A 37 26.09 -14.28 -2.34
N PHE A 38 26.14 -12.96 -2.54
CA PHE A 38 25.93 -12.33 -3.83
C PHE A 38 27.29 -12.35 -4.55
N GLU A 39 27.44 -13.24 -5.52
CA GLU A 39 28.74 -13.52 -6.16
C GLU A 39 29.10 -12.47 -7.21
N ASP A 40 28.08 -11.87 -7.85
CA ASP A 40 28.25 -10.81 -8.86
C ASP A 40 27.07 -9.81 -8.77
N PRO A 41 27.31 -8.53 -8.41
CA PRO A 41 26.28 -7.50 -8.33
C PRO A 41 25.65 -7.14 -9.70
N GLU A 42 26.35 -7.39 -10.81
CA GLU A 42 25.85 -7.04 -12.16
C GLU A 42 25.06 -8.18 -12.80
N GLN A 43 25.21 -9.42 -12.32
CA GLN A 43 24.60 -10.61 -12.92
C GLN A 43 23.64 -11.36 -12.00
N ASP A 44 23.26 -10.76 -10.87
CA ASP A 44 22.34 -11.36 -9.90
C ASP A 44 22.71 -12.80 -9.50
N LYS A 45 24.00 -13.13 -9.51
CA LYS A 45 24.47 -14.49 -9.15
C LYS A 45 24.44 -14.65 -7.65
N VAL A 46 23.76 -15.69 -7.18
CA VAL A 46 23.70 -15.99 -5.75
C VAL A 46 24.08 -17.43 -5.45
N TYR A 47 24.91 -17.53 -4.43
CA TYR A 47 25.23 -18.75 -3.73
C TYR A 47 24.41 -18.84 -2.45
N ILE A 48 23.65 -19.93 -2.30
CA ILE A 48 22.87 -20.22 -1.10
C ILE A 48 23.34 -21.54 -0.51
N LYS A 49 23.71 -21.50 0.76
CA LYS A 49 24.02 -22.68 1.57
C LYS A 49 22.86 -22.93 2.53
N LEU A 50 22.23 -24.08 2.39
CA LEU A 50 21.07 -24.52 3.18
C LEU A 50 21.48 -25.68 4.09
N ALA A 51 20.98 -25.67 5.32
CA ALA A 51 20.86 -26.86 6.14
C ALA A 51 19.42 -27.35 6.04
N VAL A 52 19.22 -28.60 5.63
CA VAL A 52 17.92 -29.23 5.44
C VAL A 52 17.83 -30.44 6.36
N ASP A 53 16.77 -30.51 7.15
CA ASP A 53 16.43 -31.68 7.96
C ASP A 53 15.27 -32.43 7.31
N ALA A 54 15.56 -33.61 6.78
CA ALA A 54 14.63 -34.48 6.09
C ALA A 54 14.87 -35.94 6.46
N GLU A 55 13.81 -36.75 6.50
CA GLU A 55 13.88 -38.17 6.86
C GLU A 55 14.03 -39.07 5.63
N GLY A 56 14.88 -40.10 5.74
CA GLY A 56 15.07 -41.12 4.70
C GLY A 56 15.50 -40.55 3.34
N ASP A 57 14.95 -41.11 2.25
CA ASP A 57 15.32 -40.73 0.87
C ASP A 57 14.78 -39.36 0.43
N LYS A 58 14.06 -38.64 1.31
CA LYS A 58 13.50 -37.31 1.00
C LYS A 58 14.59 -36.28 0.74
N PHE A 59 15.71 -36.33 1.47
CA PHE A 59 16.83 -35.39 1.29
C PHE A 59 17.37 -35.44 -0.14
N GLU A 60 17.59 -36.63 -0.67
CA GLU A 60 18.19 -36.80 -2.00
C GLU A 60 17.25 -36.31 -3.11
N LYS A 61 15.92 -36.48 -2.93
CA LYS A 61 14.92 -35.93 -3.84
C LYS A 61 14.88 -34.40 -3.82
N ILE A 62 14.91 -33.79 -2.62
CA ILE A 62 14.98 -32.34 -2.44
C ILE A 62 16.25 -31.80 -3.10
N ARG A 63 17.41 -32.43 -2.84
CA ARG A 63 18.69 -32.06 -3.42
C ARG A 63 18.66 -32.10 -4.94
N GLN A 64 18.17 -33.18 -5.54
CA GLN A 64 18.07 -33.29 -6.99
C GLN A 64 17.17 -32.21 -7.61
N ILE A 65 16.01 -31.94 -7.01
CA ILE A 65 15.09 -30.91 -7.52
C ILE A 65 15.73 -29.53 -7.43
N LEU A 66 16.28 -29.17 -6.27
CA LEU A 66 16.87 -27.86 -6.07
C LEU A 66 18.11 -27.68 -6.96
N THR A 67 19.02 -28.64 -7.03
CA THR A 67 20.21 -28.55 -7.89
C THR A 67 19.88 -28.52 -9.39
N LYS A 68 18.87 -29.28 -9.84
CA LYS A 68 18.44 -29.27 -11.25
C LYS A 68 17.78 -27.94 -11.62
N THR A 69 16.93 -27.41 -10.74
CA THR A 69 16.19 -26.17 -11.01
C THR A 69 17.08 -24.93 -10.88
N THR A 70 18.19 -25.00 -10.16
CA THR A 70 19.17 -23.90 -10.08
C THR A 70 20.17 -23.88 -11.24
N GLY A 71 20.32 -24.99 -11.97
CA GLY A 71 21.16 -25.08 -13.18
C GLY A 71 20.46 -24.66 -14.48
N GLU A 72 19.14 -24.80 -14.54
CA GLU A 72 18.28 -24.28 -15.60
C GLU A 72 16.96 -23.89 -14.93
N ALA A 73 16.87 -22.67 -14.40
CA ALA A 73 15.60 -22.16 -13.93
C ALA A 73 14.73 -21.90 -15.16
N ASP A 74 13.90 -22.88 -15.50
CA ASP A 74 12.75 -22.71 -16.39
C ASP A 74 12.01 -21.46 -15.88
N GLN A 75 12.11 -20.36 -16.62
CA GLN A 75 11.59 -19.06 -16.23
C GLN A 75 10.08 -19.12 -16.35
N GLN A 76 9.43 -19.79 -15.40
CA GLN A 76 7.99 -19.78 -15.28
C GLN A 76 7.61 -18.37 -14.81
N HIS A 77 7.43 -17.47 -15.79
CA HIS A 77 6.96 -16.12 -15.53
C HIS A 77 5.58 -16.21 -14.86
N GLU A 78 5.41 -15.55 -13.71
CA GLU A 78 4.11 -15.47 -13.07
C GLU A 78 3.14 -14.80 -14.06
N VAL A 79 2.08 -15.51 -14.45
CA VAL A 79 1.10 -15.05 -15.45
C VAL A 79 0.42 -13.79 -14.93
N THR A 80 0.44 -12.72 -15.74
CA THR A 80 -0.26 -11.48 -15.39
C THR A 80 -1.76 -11.71 -15.28
N ILE A 81 -2.33 -11.23 -14.17
CA ILE A 81 -3.76 -11.31 -13.92
C ILE A 81 -4.41 -10.02 -14.42
N LEU A 82 -5.29 -10.14 -15.41
CA LEU A 82 -6.09 -9.02 -15.91
C LEU A 82 -7.54 -9.16 -15.45
N LYS A 83 -8.11 -8.07 -14.93
CA LYS A 83 -9.53 -8.02 -14.58
C LYS A 83 -10.17 -6.76 -15.16
N PRO A 84 -11.40 -6.85 -15.70
CA PRO A 84 -12.08 -5.69 -16.24
C PRO A 84 -12.55 -4.76 -15.12
N SER A 85 -12.50 -3.45 -15.37
CA SER A 85 -13.23 -2.48 -14.54
C SER A 85 -14.73 -2.62 -14.72
N LEU A 86 -15.49 -2.58 -13.61
CA LEU A 86 -16.95 -2.75 -13.64
C LEU A 86 -17.70 -1.43 -13.88
N LYS A 87 -17.07 -0.28 -13.63
CA LYS A 87 -17.63 1.07 -13.76
C LYS A 87 -16.54 2.08 -14.11
N ASP A 88 -16.91 3.20 -14.74
CA ASP A 88 -15.97 4.31 -14.94
C ASP A 88 -15.35 4.75 -13.61
N ALA A 89 -14.08 5.12 -13.65
CA ALA A 89 -13.27 5.56 -12.52
C ALA A 89 -13.13 4.56 -11.35
N THR A 90 -13.35 3.26 -11.60
CA THR A 90 -13.16 2.20 -10.58
C THR A 90 -12.19 1.14 -11.08
N ALA A 91 -11.61 0.38 -10.15
CA ALA A 91 -10.68 -0.69 -10.43
C ALA A 91 -10.95 -1.92 -9.55
N PRO A 92 -10.57 -3.14 -10.00
CA PRO A 92 -10.57 -4.34 -9.18
C PRO A 92 -9.79 -4.12 -7.87
N PRO A 93 -10.25 -4.62 -6.71
CA PRO A 93 -9.60 -4.34 -5.42
C PRO A 93 -8.11 -4.70 -5.36
N ASP A 94 -7.65 -5.67 -6.14
CA ASP A 94 -6.26 -6.13 -6.18
C ASP A 94 -5.43 -5.49 -7.31
N PHE A 95 -5.84 -4.34 -7.85
CA PHE A 95 -5.07 -3.63 -8.89
C PHE A 95 -3.63 -3.32 -8.46
N TYR A 96 -2.70 -3.35 -9.42
CA TYR A 96 -1.32 -2.89 -9.24
C TYR A 96 -1.24 -1.36 -9.31
N SER A 97 -0.61 -0.74 -8.30
CA SER A 97 -0.35 0.71 -8.29
C SER A 97 1.07 0.99 -8.73
N THR A 98 1.24 1.82 -9.75
CA THR A 98 2.55 2.14 -10.32
C THR A 98 3.40 3.06 -9.44
N SER A 99 4.71 2.91 -9.59
CA SER A 99 5.70 3.91 -9.17
C SER A 99 6.04 4.86 -10.33
N ASN A 100 7.02 5.75 -10.14
CA ASN A 100 7.57 6.59 -11.21
C ASN A 100 8.68 5.89 -12.03
N HIS A 101 9.04 4.65 -11.72
CA HIS A 101 10.12 3.93 -12.40
C HIS A 101 9.62 3.20 -13.66
N PRO A 102 10.45 3.09 -14.71
CA PRO A 102 10.11 2.30 -15.89
C PRO A 102 9.69 0.89 -15.51
N THR A 103 8.55 0.44 -16.04
CA THR A 103 7.91 -0.82 -15.64
C THR A 103 7.61 -1.62 -16.90
N GLU A 104 7.69 -2.95 -16.79
CA GLU A 104 7.26 -3.89 -17.82
C GLU A 104 6.25 -4.88 -17.26
N VAL A 105 5.35 -5.35 -18.13
CA VAL A 105 4.31 -6.33 -17.79
C VAL A 105 4.40 -7.51 -18.76
N PHE A 106 4.28 -8.73 -18.24
CA PHE A 106 4.36 -9.96 -19.00
C PHE A 106 2.99 -10.36 -19.55
N ILE A 107 2.79 -10.16 -20.86
CA ILE A 107 1.54 -10.44 -21.55
C ILE A 107 1.84 -11.40 -22.70
N ASP A 108 1.06 -12.48 -22.80
CA ASP A 108 1.12 -13.45 -23.91
C ASP A 108 2.52 -13.97 -24.29
N GLY A 109 3.39 -14.13 -23.29
CA GLY A 109 4.75 -14.65 -23.50
C GLY A 109 5.83 -13.57 -23.67
N GLU A 110 5.46 -12.29 -23.71
CA GLU A 110 6.38 -11.18 -23.95
C GLU A 110 6.33 -10.12 -22.86
N TRP A 111 7.47 -9.45 -22.63
CA TRP A 111 7.54 -8.29 -21.73
C TRP A 111 7.24 -7.01 -22.49
N LEU A 112 6.11 -6.39 -22.15
CA LEU A 112 5.67 -5.13 -22.74
C LEU A 112 6.07 -3.95 -21.85
N ASN A 113 6.67 -2.91 -22.44
CA ASN A 113 7.00 -1.68 -21.72
C ASN A 113 5.74 -0.86 -21.44
N VAL A 114 5.61 -0.39 -20.19
CA VAL A 114 4.52 0.49 -19.79
C VAL A 114 4.72 1.89 -20.36
N LYS A 115 3.71 2.37 -21.09
CA LYS A 115 3.65 3.74 -21.62
C LYS A 115 3.11 4.72 -20.59
N ASN A 116 3.51 5.98 -20.72
CA ASN A 116 3.08 7.11 -19.87
C ASN A 116 3.31 6.89 -18.37
N ILE A 117 4.42 6.23 -18.03
CA ILE A 117 4.73 5.86 -16.64
C ILE A 117 4.70 7.07 -15.69
N ARG A 118 4.07 6.85 -14.54
CA ARG A 118 3.90 7.82 -13.46
C ARG A 118 3.51 7.08 -12.21
N MET A 119 3.76 7.67 -11.05
CA MET A 119 3.22 7.16 -9.79
C MET A 119 1.71 7.32 -9.70
N ASP A 120 1.11 6.52 -8.81
CA ASP A 120 -0.31 6.55 -8.46
C ASP A 120 -1.25 6.36 -9.67
N ALA A 121 -0.87 5.44 -10.56
CA ALA A 121 -1.67 5.03 -11.70
C ALA A 121 -1.87 3.51 -11.72
N LEU A 122 -2.80 3.07 -12.57
CA LEU A 122 -3.10 1.68 -12.83
C LEU A 122 -2.53 1.28 -14.18
N LEU A 123 -2.15 0.03 -14.33
CA LEU A 123 -1.68 -0.52 -15.61
C LEU A 123 -2.87 -1.08 -16.38
N VAL A 124 -3.16 -0.52 -17.55
CA VAL A 124 -4.30 -0.88 -18.39
C VAL A 124 -3.81 -1.42 -19.73
N LEU A 125 -4.33 -2.58 -20.13
CA LEU A 125 -4.09 -3.16 -21.46
C LEU A 125 -5.12 -2.62 -22.46
N ARG A 126 -4.64 -1.93 -23.50
CA ARG A 126 -5.44 -1.42 -24.63
C ARG A 126 -4.69 -1.65 -25.93
N ASP A 127 -5.35 -2.23 -26.92
CA ASP A 127 -4.80 -2.46 -28.27
C ASP A 127 -3.43 -3.18 -28.28
N GLY A 128 -3.23 -4.12 -27.36
CA GLY A 128 -1.98 -4.88 -27.21
C GLY A 128 -0.86 -4.13 -26.49
N GLU A 129 -1.12 -2.94 -25.95
CA GLU A 129 -0.12 -2.11 -25.25
C GLU A 129 -0.56 -1.81 -23.81
N ILE A 130 0.42 -1.60 -22.92
CA ILE A 130 0.16 -1.29 -21.51
C ILE A 130 0.37 0.21 -21.26
N TYR A 131 -0.63 0.85 -20.66
CA TYR A 131 -0.60 2.26 -20.29
C TYR A 131 -0.77 2.45 -18.79
N ALA A 132 0.06 3.30 -18.19
CA ALA A 132 -0.21 3.84 -16.86
C ALA A 132 -1.34 4.89 -16.97
N THR A 133 -2.50 4.57 -16.40
CA THR A 133 -3.74 5.36 -16.48
C THR A 133 -4.19 5.76 -15.08
N GLN A 134 -4.53 7.04 -14.88
CA GLN A 134 -5.03 7.49 -13.57
C GLN A 134 -6.39 6.88 -13.28
N LEU A 135 -6.69 6.66 -12.01
CA LEU A 135 -7.96 6.07 -11.58
C LEU A 135 -9.19 6.78 -12.17
N ARG A 136 -9.20 8.12 -12.19
CA ARG A 136 -10.31 8.91 -12.76
C ARG A 136 -10.50 8.75 -14.28
N ASP A 137 -9.48 8.29 -14.98
CA ASP A 137 -9.47 8.14 -16.45
C ASP A 137 -9.80 6.70 -16.88
N ILE A 138 -10.01 5.79 -15.92
CA ILE A 138 -10.43 4.41 -16.16
C ILE A 138 -11.87 4.37 -16.69
N LYS A 139 -12.10 3.52 -17.69
CA LYS A 139 -13.39 3.26 -18.31
C LYS A 139 -13.90 1.87 -17.96
N LYS A 140 -15.22 1.74 -17.87
CA LYS A 140 -15.85 0.42 -17.73
C LYS A 140 -15.37 -0.51 -18.85
N GLY A 141 -14.93 -1.70 -18.47
CA GLY A 141 -14.40 -2.72 -19.38
C GLY A 141 -12.88 -2.64 -19.61
N ASP A 142 -12.19 -1.59 -19.17
CA ASP A 142 -10.72 -1.54 -19.21
C ASP A 142 -10.13 -2.76 -18.50
N LEU A 143 -9.20 -3.46 -19.15
CA LEU A 143 -8.48 -4.59 -18.57
C LEU A 143 -7.31 -4.08 -17.73
N ILE A 144 -7.40 -4.26 -16.41
CA ILE A 144 -6.45 -3.73 -15.44
C ILE A 144 -5.57 -4.85 -14.89
N VAL A 145 -4.27 -4.61 -14.83
CA VAL A 145 -3.30 -5.52 -14.19
C VAL A 145 -3.55 -5.55 -12.69
N CYS A 146 -3.72 -6.77 -12.17
CA CYS A 146 -3.93 -7.06 -10.77
C CYS A 146 -2.73 -7.81 -10.21
N THR A 147 -2.45 -7.57 -8.93
CA THR A 147 -1.30 -8.09 -8.19
C THR A 147 0.04 -7.66 -8.79
N SER A 148 1.15 -8.10 -8.19
CA SER A 148 2.50 -7.91 -8.76
C SER A 148 2.90 -9.01 -9.75
N ALA A 149 2.04 -10.01 -9.99
CA ALA A 149 2.35 -11.13 -10.87
C ALA A 149 2.58 -10.66 -12.31
N GLY A 150 3.74 -11.03 -12.86
CA GLY A 150 4.14 -10.62 -14.20
C GLY A 150 4.40 -9.12 -14.35
N VAL A 151 4.66 -8.39 -13.26
CA VAL A 151 5.10 -6.99 -13.30
C VAL A 151 6.53 -6.89 -12.80
N ARG A 152 7.40 -6.23 -13.57
CA ARG A 152 8.77 -5.92 -13.13
C ARG A 152 9.09 -4.45 -13.31
N VAL A 153 9.78 -3.90 -12.32
CA VAL A 153 10.23 -2.51 -12.33
C VAL A 153 11.70 -2.50 -12.71
N LYS A 154 12.06 -1.79 -13.79
CA LYS A 154 13.47 -1.57 -14.15
C LYS A 154 14.05 -0.57 -13.17
N GLN A 155 15.06 -0.98 -12.42
CA GLN A 155 15.87 -0.04 -11.67
C GLN A 155 16.65 0.81 -12.67
N ARG A 156 16.66 2.13 -12.47
CA ARG A 156 17.68 2.98 -13.09
C ARG A 156 18.96 2.82 -12.28
N ASP A 157 20.12 2.84 -12.94
CA ASP A 157 21.42 2.93 -12.27
C ASP A 157 21.35 4.07 -11.25
N ARG A 158 21.42 3.71 -9.97
CA ARG A 158 21.44 4.71 -8.90
C ARG A 158 22.80 5.40 -8.94
N GLN A 159 22.82 6.68 -9.33
CA GLN A 159 23.75 7.59 -8.68
C GLN A 159 23.23 7.81 -7.27
N GLU A 160 24.02 7.40 -6.29
CA GLU A 160 23.75 7.66 -4.88
C GLU A 160 23.80 9.18 -4.62
N GLU A 161 22.65 9.84 -4.65
CA GLU A 161 22.50 11.12 -3.97
C GLU A 161 22.03 10.82 -2.55
N ALA A 162 23.00 10.70 -1.64
CA ALA A 162 22.76 10.83 -0.22
C ALA A 162 22.33 12.29 0.06
N GLY A 163 21.01 12.53 0.08
CA GLY A 163 20.46 13.79 0.51
C GLY A 163 20.63 13.96 2.03
N GLU A 164 21.38 14.99 2.42
CA GLU A 164 21.49 15.47 3.81
C GLU A 164 20.10 15.65 4.45
N PHE A 165 19.92 14.99 5.59
CA PHE A 165 18.78 15.22 6.46
C PHE A 165 18.95 16.58 7.15
N ALA A 166 18.13 17.57 6.79
CA ALA A 166 18.15 18.91 7.38
C ALA A 166 17.09 19.05 8.50
N PHE A 167 17.49 19.75 9.56
CA PHE A 167 16.85 19.88 10.87
C PHE A 167 15.48 20.60 10.88
N MET A 168 14.60 20.16 11.79
CA MET A 168 13.53 20.98 12.39
C MET A 168 13.76 21.12 13.90
N THR A 169 14.75 21.90 14.31
CA THR A 169 14.82 22.44 15.68
C THR A 169 14.29 23.85 15.67
N ASN A 170 13.02 24.00 16.02
CA ASN A 170 12.47 25.23 16.60
C ASN A 170 11.56 24.80 17.75
N GLU A 171 12.16 24.61 18.93
CA GLU A 171 11.40 24.62 20.18
C GLU A 171 10.95 26.06 20.45
N VAL A 172 9.67 26.34 20.20
CA VAL A 172 8.98 27.41 20.91
C VAL A 172 8.05 26.72 21.90
N SER A 173 8.54 26.54 23.14
CA SER A 173 7.76 25.94 24.22
C SER A 173 6.72 26.95 24.73
N SER A 174 5.46 26.69 24.38
CA SER A 174 4.26 27.46 24.76
C SER A 174 3.22 26.63 25.53
N GLU A 175 3.57 25.42 25.97
CA GLU A 175 2.66 24.38 26.47
C GLU A 175 1.65 24.86 27.53
N ARG A 176 2.07 25.75 28.43
CA ARG A 176 1.18 26.35 29.45
C ARG A 176 0.17 27.35 28.92
N HIS A 177 0.50 28.07 27.84
CA HIS A 177 -0.44 29.00 27.20
C HIS A 177 -1.46 28.26 26.34
N VAL A 178 -1.03 27.19 25.67
CA VAL A 178 -1.91 26.36 24.83
C VAL A 178 -3.07 25.75 25.64
N GLU A 179 -2.82 25.23 26.84
CA GLU A 179 -3.90 24.63 27.66
C GLU A 179 -4.97 25.66 28.05
N LEU A 180 -4.56 26.88 28.43
CA LEU A 180 -5.48 27.96 28.79
C LEU A 180 -6.29 28.43 27.58
N GLU A 181 -5.64 28.61 26.44
CA GLU A 181 -6.30 29.00 25.19
C GLU A 181 -7.30 27.96 24.71
N VAL A 182 -6.94 26.66 24.79
CA VAL A 182 -7.84 25.55 24.44
C VAL A 182 -9.07 25.52 25.36
N ARG A 183 -8.89 25.73 26.67
CA ARG A 183 -10.02 25.77 27.63
C ARG A 183 -10.98 26.92 27.34
N GLU A 184 -10.44 28.11 27.07
CA GLU A 184 -11.24 29.29 26.72
C GLU A 184 -11.95 29.11 25.37
N LEU A 185 -11.28 28.53 24.38
CA LEU A 185 -11.87 28.21 23.08
C LEU A 185 -13.04 27.22 23.23
N ALA A 186 -12.85 26.14 24.00
CA ALA A 186 -13.88 25.14 24.25
C ALA A 186 -15.12 25.75 24.92
N LYS A 187 -14.91 26.64 25.91
CA LYS A 187 -16.01 27.38 26.57
C LYS A 187 -16.75 28.26 25.57
N LYS A 188 -16.04 29.05 24.77
CA LYS A 188 -16.64 29.91 23.73
C LYS A 188 -17.43 29.11 22.70
N MET A 189 -16.90 27.97 22.24
CA MET A 189 -17.60 27.08 21.32
C MET A 189 -18.90 26.55 21.93
N LYS A 190 -18.86 26.07 23.18
CA LYS A 190 -20.05 25.57 23.88
C LYS A 190 -21.11 26.65 24.07
N ASP A 191 -20.70 27.84 24.49
CA ASP A 191 -21.59 28.96 24.70
C ASP A 191 -22.21 29.47 23.39
N LEU A 192 -21.46 29.43 22.28
CA LEU A 192 -21.94 29.82 20.95
C LEU A 192 -22.98 28.82 20.44
N ILE A 193 -22.69 27.53 20.51
CA ILE A 193 -23.61 26.46 20.11
C ILE A 193 -24.87 26.47 20.97
N GLY A 194 -24.74 26.64 22.29
CA GLY A 194 -25.89 26.72 23.21
C GLY A 194 -26.84 27.89 22.96
N ARG A 195 -26.38 28.91 22.22
CA ARG A 195 -27.18 30.07 21.77
C ARG A 195 -27.67 29.95 20.33
N GLY A 196 -27.56 28.77 19.72
CA GLY A 196 -27.95 28.52 18.32
C GLY A 196 -26.95 29.05 17.28
N GLY A 197 -25.75 29.42 17.69
CA GLY A 197 -24.66 29.79 16.79
C GLY A 197 -24.10 28.60 16.02
N LYS A 198 -23.26 28.88 15.03
CA LYS A 198 -22.63 27.86 14.17
C LYS A 198 -21.11 27.96 14.24
N VAL A 199 -20.46 26.81 14.24
CA VAL A 199 -18.99 26.70 14.18
C VAL A 199 -18.60 26.03 12.88
N TYR A 200 -17.76 26.70 12.09
CA TYR A 200 -17.18 26.14 10.87
C TYR A 200 -15.69 25.88 11.11
N VAL A 201 -15.22 24.70 10.76
CA VAL A 201 -13.80 24.33 10.87
C VAL A 201 -13.20 24.22 9.49
N VAL A 202 -12.01 24.81 9.32
CA VAL A 202 -11.16 24.61 8.16
C VAL A 202 -10.02 23.70 8.58
N ALA A 203 -9.89 22.52 7.97
CA ALA A 203 -8.89 21.53 8.36
C ALA A 203 -8.13 20.98 7.16
N GLY A 204 -6.83 20.72 7.34
CA GLY A 204 -5.96 20.05 6.39
C GLY A 204 -5.53 18.66 6.86
N PRO A 205 -4.90 17.85 5.99
CA PRO A 205 -4.61 16.43 6.25
C PRO A 205 -3.67 16.20 7.44
N VAL A 206 -2.93 17.22 7.88
CA VAL A 206 -2.10 17.16 9.11
C VAL A 206 -2.89 16.73 10.34
N VAL A 207 -4.20 17.03 10.41
CA VAL A 207 -5.06 16.54 11.51
C VAL A 207 -5.07 15.01 11.59
N ILE A 208 -4.97 14.32 10.45
CA ILE A 208 -4.89 12.86 10.39
C ILE A 208 -3.47 12.41 10.74
N HIS A 209 -2.47 12.99 10.09
CA HIS A 209 -1.07 12.58 10.24
C HIS A 209 -0.53 12.73 11.68
N THR A 210 -1.10 13.64 12.48
CA THR A 210 -0.73 13.84 13.89
C THR A 210 -1.59 13.04 14.87
N GLY A 211 -2.52 12.22 14.39
CA GLY A 211 -3.46 11.45 15.24
C GLY A 211 -4.62 12.28 15.82
N GLY A 212 -4.75 13.55 15.44
CA GLY A 212 -5.83 14.43 15.91
C GLY A 212 -7.24 14.03 15.45
N MET A 213 -7.35 13.16 14.44
CA MET A 213 -8.62 12.73 13.86
C MET A 213 -9.59 12.12 14.88
N ILE A 214 -9.11 11.32 15.85
CA ILE A 214 -9.97 10.63 16.83
C ILE A 214 -10.66 11.68 17.74
N HIS A 215 -9.90 12.70 18.15
CA HIS A 215 -10.43 13.81 18.93
C HIS A 215 -11.38 14.67 18.11
N PHE A 216 -11.02 14.95 16.85
CA PHE A 216 -11.84 15.80 15.99
C PHE A 216 -13.17 15.12 15.62
N GLN A 217 -13.16 13.82 15.36
CA GLN A 217 -14.34 12.98 15.19
C GLN A 217 -15.29 13.09 16.39
N ASP A 218 -14.78 13.06 17.62
CA ASP A 218 -15.60 13.18 18.83
C ASP A 218 -16.23 14.58 18.96
N ILE A 219 -15.51 15.65 18.60
CA ILE A 219 -16.02 17.02 18.58
C ILE A 219 -17.16 17.16 17.55
N ILE A 220 -16.99 16.59 16.34
CA ILE A 220 -18.02 16.57 15.29
C ILE A 220 -19.26 15.79 15.79
N ARG A 221 -19.04 14.58 16.31
CA ARG A 221 -20.11 13.69 16.81
C ARG A 221 -20.93 14.33 17.93
N LYS A 222 -20.29 15.12 18.79
CA LYS A 222 -20.94 15.87 19.88
C LYS A 222 -21.68 17.14 19.41
N GLY A 223 -21.65 17.46 18.12
CA GLY A 223 -22.37 18.60 17.53
C GLY A 223 -21.71 19.97 17.75
N TYR A 224 -20.43 20.00 18.09
CA TYR A 224 -19.69 21.27 18.22
C TYR A 224 -19.17 21.82 16.89
N VAL A 225 -19.33 21.07 15.79
CA VAL A 225 -18.96 21.48 14.43
C VAL A 225 -20.21 21.49 13.57
N SER A 226 -20.56 22.66 13.05
CA SER A 226 -21.72 22.87 12.17
C SER A 226 -21.37 22.73 10.68
N GLY A 227 -20.09 22.83 10.33
CA GLY A 227 -19.61 22.61 8.97
C GLY A 227 -18.10 22.43 8.91
N LEU A 228 -17.64 21.62 7.96
CA LEU A 228 -16.23 21.35 7.70
C LEU A 228 -15.90 21.80 6.27
N LEU A 229 -14.88 22.65 6.14
CA LEU A 229 -14.32 23.06 4.86
C LEU A 229 -12.92 22.44 4.73
N SER A 230 -12.72 21.63 3.70
CA SER A 230 -11.44 20.95 3.48
C SER A 230 -11.22 20.61 2.01
N GLY A 231 -10.02 20.11 1.70
CA GLY A 231 -9.67 19.55 0.40
C GLY A 231 -9.69 18.02 0.41
N ASN A 232 -9.43 17.43 -0.77
CA ASN A 232 -9.44 15.99 -0.99
C ASN A 232 -8.58 15.20 0.00
N ALA A 233 -7.38 15.70 0.31
CA ALA A 233 -6.41 14.99 1.14
C ALA A 233 -6.95 14.63 2.53
N LEU A 234 -7.69 15.53 3.19
CA LEU A 234 -8.26 15.23 4.52
C LEU A 234 -9.24 14.06 4.44
N ALA A 235 -10.13 14.08 3.44
CA ALA A 235 -11.12 13.03 3.23
C ALA A 235 -10.46 11.69 2.89
N VAL A 236 -9.51 11.71 1.97
CA VAL A 236 -8.81 10.49 1.55
C VAL A 236 -8.06 9.86 2.71
N HIS A 237 -7.35 10.64 3.54
CA HIS A 237 -6.58 10.07 4.64
C HIS A 237 -7.44 9.65 5.85
N ASP A 238 -8.58 10.31 6.10
CA ASP A 238 -9.56 9.82 7.09
C ASP A 238 -10.14 8.47 6.67
N ILE A 239 -10.50 8.33 5.40
CA ILE A 239 -11.05 7.09 4.85
C ILE A 239 -9.98 6.01 4.71
N GLU A 240 -8.75 6.36 4.32
CA GLU A 240 -7.60 5.45 4.33
C GLU A 240 -7.37 4.86 5.72
N PHE A 241 -7.45 5.71 6.75
CA PHE A 241 -7.29 5.26 8.13
C PHE A 241 -8.41 4.31 8.54
N ASP A 242 -9.68 4.62 8.22
CA ASP A 242 -10.81 3.74 8.53
C ASP A 242 -10.68 2.36 7.85
N LEU A 243 -10.30 2.36 6.57
CA LEU A 243 -10.27 1.13 5.77
C LEU A 243 -9.02 0.27 6.00
N LEU A 244 -7.87 0.90 6.25
CA LEU A 244 -6.55 0.24 6.16
C LEU A 244 -5.67 0.51 7.38
N GLY A 245 -6.10 1.35 8.33
CA GLY A 245 -5.34 1.68 9.53
C GLY A 245 -4.11 2.57 9.28
N THR A 246 -3.98 3.13 8.08
CA THR A 246 -2.80 3.92 7.70
C THR A 246 -3.15 5.34 7.24
N SER A 247 -2.14 6.20 7.23
CA SER A 247 -2.17 7.48 6.52
C SER A 247 -0.90 7.62 5.69
N LEU A 248 -1.04 7.78 4.37
CA LEU A 248 0.09 7.68 3.43
C LEU A 248 0.91 6.39 3.58
N GLY A 249 0.24 5.30 3.94
CA GLY A 249 0.90 4.01 4.16
C GLY A 249 1.71 3.90 5.46
N ILE A 250 1.61 4.89 6.35
CA ILE A 250 2.17 4.82 7.71
C ILE A 250 1.07 4.35 8.67
N ASP A 251 1.32 3.29 9.44
CA ASP A 251 0.45 2.87 10.54
C ASP A 251 0.53 3.92 11.67
N LEU A 252 -0.59 4.55 11.99
CA LEU A 252 -0.64 5.63 12.98
C LEU A 252 -0.44 5.13 14.43
N ASN A 253 -0.59 3.85 14.71
CA ASN A 253 -0.35 3.28 16.04
C ASN A 253 1.15 3.03 16.28
N THR A 254 1.88 2.64 15.23
CA THR A 254 3.28 2.24 15.34
C THR A 254 4.26 3.27 14.76
N GLY A 255 3.78 4.20 13.94
CA GLY A 255 4.60 5.18 13.21
C GLY A 255 5.41 4.58 12.05
N ASN A 256 5.23 3.29 11.75
CA ASN A 256 6.03 2.58 10.76
C ASN A 256 5.34 2.53 9.39
N ALA A 257 6.14 2.53 8.33
CA ALA A 257 5.66 2.28 6.98
C ALA A 257 5.20 0.82 6.82
N VAL A 258 4.05 0.63 6.19
CA VAL A 258 3.46 -0.68 5.93
C VAL A 258 3.80 -1.14 4.51
N PRO A 259 4.15 -2.43 4.28
CA PRO A 259 4.36 -2.94 2.94
C PRO A 259 3.16 -2.69 2.01
N GLY A 260 3.40 -2.09 0.83
CA GLY A 260 2.32 -1.70 -0.10
C GLY A 260 1.54 -0.44 0.29
N GLY A 261 1.92 0.21 1.40
CA GLY A 261 1.27 1.39 1.97
C GLY A 261 1.16 2.57 1.01
N HIS A 262 2.10 2.71 0.08
CA HIS A 262 2.07 3.73 -0.97
C HIS A 262 0.81 3.66 -1.87
N SER A 263 0.04 2.57 -1.84
CA SER A 263 -1.18 2.40 -2.63
C SER A 263 -2.46 2.58 -1.81
N HIS A 264 -2.35 2.72 -0.48
CA HIS A 264 -3.49 2.70 0.43
C HIS A 264 -4.43 3.89 0.18
N HIS A 265 -3.91 5.10 -0.05
CA HIS A 265 -4.73 6.26 -0.40
C HIS A 265 -5.49 6.06 -1.72
N LEU A 266 -4.86 5.44 -2.72
CA LEU A 266 -5.50 5.17 -4.00
C LEU A 266 -6.60 4.10 -3.88
N ARG A 267 -6.40 3.12 -2.98
CA ARG A 267 -7.40 2.11 -2.63
C ARG A 267 -8.60 2.75 -1.92
N ALA A 268 -8.37 3.71 -1.02
CA ALA A 268 -9.43 4.48 -0.37
C ALA A 268 -10.26 5.28 -1.39
N ILE A 269 -9.60 5.97 -2.33
CA ILE A 269 -10.29 6.67 -3.43
C ILE A 269 -11.11 5.70 -4.27
N ASN A 270 -10.53 4.54 -4.63
CA ASN A 270 -11.23 3.53 -5.42
C ASN A 270 -12.47 2.96 -4.70
N ALA A 271 -12.38 2.71 -3.39
CA ALA A 271 -13.50 2.25 -2.58
C ALA A 271 -14.68 3.25 -2.62
N VAL A 272 -14.39 4.54 -2.42
CA VAL A 272 -15.41 5.60 -2.52
C VAL A 272 -16.00 5.69 -3.93
N ASN A 273 -15.17 5.58 -4.98
CA ASN A 273 -15.65 5.60 -6.37
C ASN A 273 -16.57 4.40 -6.68
N ILE A 274 -16.32 3.22 -6.07
CA ILE A 274 -17.17 2.03 -6.24
C ILE A 274 -18.57 2.26 -5.66
N SER A 275 -18.64 2.86 -4.46
CA SER A 275 -19.89 3.24 -3.80
C SER A 275 -20.58 4.43 -4.48
N GLY A 276 -19.82 5.33 -5.11
CA GLY A 276 -20.30 6.47 -5.89
C GLY A 276 -20.15 7.82 -5.19
N SER A 277 -20.21 7.83 -3.86
CA SER A 277 -19.91 9.00 -3.02
C SER A 277 -19.52 8.58 -1.61
N ILE A 278 -18.95 9.51 -0.82
CA ILE A 278 -18.68 9.26 0.62
C ILE A 278 -19.99 8.94 1.36
N ALA A 279 -21.09 9.60 1.02
CA ALA A 279 -22.39 9.35 1.65
C ALA A 279 -22.91 7.94 1.35
N ASP A 280 -22.76 7.49 0.09
CA ASP A 280 -23.14 6.14 -0.31
C ASP A 280 -22.23 5.09 0.33
N ALA A 281 -20.93 5.36 0.43
CA ALA A 281 -19.96 4.48 1.11
C ALA A 281 -20.24 4.36 2.62
N VAL A 282 -20.81 5.39 3.25
CA VAL A 282 -21.31 5.31 4.63
C VAL A 282 -22.61 4.51 4.69
N ALA A 283 -23.50 4.68 3.71
CA ALA A 283 -24.81 4.01 3.69
C ALA A 283 -24.69 2.50 3.41
N ASP A 284 -23.73 2.09 2.57
CA ASP A 284 -23.46 0.69 2.23
C ASP A 284 -22.54 -0.03 3.24
N GLY A 285 -21.96 0.71 4.20
CA GLY A 285 -21.11 0.20 5.26
C GLY A 285 -19.63 0.03 4.88
N THR A 286 -19.23 0.47 3.68
CA THR A 286 -17.81 0.53 3.29
C THR A 286 -17.01 1.42 4.24
N ILE A 287 -17.54 2.60 4.56
CA ILE A 287 -17.00 3.48 5.60
C ILE A 287 -17.75 3.21 6.90
N SER A 288 -17.03 2.75 7.92
CA SER A 288 -17.58 2.33 9.21
C SER A 288 -17.09 3.17 10.39
N GLY A 289 -16.12 4.05 10.15
CA GLY A 289 -15.49 4.94 11.13
C GLY A 289 -14.97 6.23 10.50
N GLY A 290 -14.09 6.92 11.23
CA GLY A 290 -13.54 8.21 10.81
C GLY A 290 -14.49 9.39 10.99
N MET A 291 -14.00 10.59 10.69
CA MET A 291 -14.74 11.85 10.81
C MET A 291 -15.84 11.94 9.76
N PHE A 292 -15.59 11.46 8.54
CA PHE A 292 -16.52 11.58 7.43
C PHE A 292 -17.79 10.72 7.59
N LEU A 293 -17.76 9.70 8.45
CA LEU A 293 -18.96 8.97 8.88
C LEU A 293 -20.00 9.88 9.55
N PHE A 294 -19.54 10.89 10.30
CA PHE A 294 -20.41 11.82 11.04
C PHE A 294 -20.75 13.07 10.24
N CYS A 295 -19.99 13.34 9.17
CA CYS A 295 -20.28 14.40 8.20
C CYS A 295 -21.40 13.95 7.25
N GLY A 296 -22.62 14.44 7.43
CA GLY A 296 -23.78 14.14 6.56
C GLY A 296 -24.97 13.51 7.28
N ARG A 297 -24.77 13.02 8.50
CA ARG A 297 -25.89 12.66 9.39
C ARG A 297 -26.47 13.95 9.98
N LYS A 298 -27.78 14.16 9.83
CA LYS A 298 -28.47 15.20 10.63
C LYS A 298 -28.27 14.84 12.09
N ILE A 299 -27.54 15.68 12.82
CA ILE A 299 -27.54 15.65 14.27
C ILE A 299 -28.93 16.11 14.67
N SER A 300 -29.83 15.17 14.92
CA SER A 300 -31.12 15.45 15.55
C SER A 300 -30.82 16.02 16.94
N GLY A 301 -30.96 17.34 17.08
CA GLY A 301 -30.86 18.00 18.36
C GLY A 301 -31.85 17.40 19.34
N GLY A 302 -31.35 17.00 20.51
CA GLY A 302 -32.17 16.82 21.71
C GLY A 302 -32.46 18.15 22.36
#